data_AF-A0A560JAA6-F1
#
_entry.id   AF-A0A560JAA6-F1
#
_cell.length_a   1.000
_cell.length_b   1.000
_cell.length_c   1.000
_cell.angle_alpha   90.00
_cell.angle_beta   90.00
_cell.angle_gamma   90.00
#
_symmetry.space_group_name_H-M   'P 1'
#
loop_
_entity.id
_entity.type
_entity.pdbx_description
1 polymer ?
#
loop_
_entity_poly.entity_id
_entity_poly.type
_entity_poly.pdbx_seq_one_letter_code
_entity_poly.pdbx_strand_id
1 'polypeptide(L)'
;MTPQEKIDSAKNIVQEVIILMKENDERNWIRAFSQMLDALEGKNASTEEAASILKHIYGGAGSYSDFYIAKNNREEQKRINKHLSDLNDMLWHLLCE
;
A
#
# COMPACT_ATOMS: atom_id res chain seq x y z
N MET A 1 -10.79 -1.83 17.90
CA MET A 1 -11.03 -1.43 16.50
C MET A 1 -12.21 -2.25 15.99
N THR A 2 -13.26 -1.59 15.52
CA THR A 2 -14.39 -2.22 14.85
C THR A 2 -13.99 -2.62 13.42
N PRO A 3 -14.74 -3.53 12.76
CA PRO A 3 -14.49 -3.86 11.36
C PRO A 3 -14.48 -2.63 10.43
N GLN A 4 -15.37 -1.67 10.68
CA GLN A 4 -15.43 -0.44 9.89
C GLN A 4 -14.19 0.45 10.13
N GLU A 5 -13.77 0.64 11.39
CA GLU A 5 -12.55 1.39 11.72
C GLU A 5 -11.30 0.75 11.08
N LYS A 6 -11.29 -0.58 10.96
CA LYS A 6 -10.22 -1.34 10.30
C LYS A 6 -10.17 -1.06 8.80
N ILE A 7 -11.33 -1.09 8.14
CA ILE A 7 -11.46 -0.75 6.71
C ILE A 7 -11.03 0.70 6.48
N ASP A 8 -11.55 1.65 7.27
CA ASP A 8 -11.25 3.07 7.10
C ASP A 8 -9.75 3.37 7.30
N SER A 9 -9.12 2.72 8.28
CA SER A 9 -7.67 2.82 8.51
C SER A 9 -6.88 2.26 7.32
N ALA A 10 -7.27 1.10 6.79
CA ALA A 10 -6.63 0.49 5.64
C ALA A 10 -6.76 1.38 4.40
N LYS A 11 -7.95 1.95 4.17
CA LYS A 11 -8.19 2.89 3.06
C LYS A 11 -7.25 4.09 3.13
N ASN A 12 -7.11 4.72 4.29
CA ASN A 12 -6.26 5.89 4.46
C ASN A 12 -4.80 5.56 4.13
N ILE A 13 -4.29 4.42 4.61
CA ILE A 13 -2.93 3.96 4.34
C ILE A 13 -2.74 3.69 2.83
N VAL A 14 -3.66 2.96 2.21
CA VAL A 14 -3.60 2.64 0.77
C VAL A 14 -3.65 3.91 -0.08
N GLN A 15 -4.50 4.88 0.27
CA GLN A 15 -4.57 6.17 -0.42
C GLN A 15 -3.25 6.95 -0.31
N GLU A 16 -2.62 6.94 0.86
CA GLU A 16 -1.33 7.60 1.06
C GLU A 16 -0.22 6.95 0.23
N VAL A 17 -0.17 5.61 0.17
CA VAL A 17 0.74 4.89 -0.72
C VAL A 17 0.49 5.28 -2.18
N ILE A 18 -0.77 5.34 -2.64
CA ILE A 18 -1.11 5.76 -4.01
C ILE A 18 -0.62 7.19 -4.30
N ILE A 19 -0.75 8.12 -3.34
CA ILE A 19 -0.26 9.50 -3.50
C ILE A 19 1.26 9.50 -3.69
N LEU A 20 2.01 8.79 -2.84
CA LEU A 20 3.46 8.68 -2.95
C LEU A 20 3.87 8.07 -4.30
N MET A 21 3.17 7.03 -4.76
CA MET A 21 3.45 6.41 -6.06
C MET A 21 3.14 7.36 -7.24
N LYS A 22 2.07 8.17 -7.14
CA LYS A 22 1.73 9.21 -8.14
C LYS A 22 2.78 10.30 -8.25
N GLU A 23 3.31 10.77 -7.12
CA GLU A 23 4.39 11.76 -7.08
C GLU A 23 5.70 11.27 -7.73
N ASN A 24 5.79 9.97 -8.01
CA ASN A 24 6.98 9.31 -8.52
C ASN A 24 6.76 8.57 -9.85
N ASP A 25 5.61 8.74 -10.49
CA ASP A 25 5.20 8.08 -11.75
C ASP A 25 5.30 6.53 -11.71
N GLU A 26 5.05 5.94 -10.54
CA GLU A 26 5.13 4.49 -10.29
C GLU A 26 3.83 3.78 -10.72
N ARG A 27 3.54 3.77 -12.02
CA ARG A 27 2.23 3.35 -12.58
C ARG A 27 1.80 1.93 -12.25
N ASN A 28 2.76 0.99 -12.19
CA ASN A 28 2.47 -0.40 -11.84
C ASN A 28 1.98 -0.51 -10.40
N TRP A 29 2.64 0.21 -9.48
CA TRP A 29 2.27 0.26 -8.08
C TRP A 29 0.96 1.00 -7.86
N ILE A 30 0.73 2.12 -8.55
CA ILE A 30 -0.56 2.83 -8.53
C ILE A 30 -1.70 1.87 -8.88
N ARG A 31 -1.54 1.07 -9.94
CA ARG A 31 -2.56 0.10 -10.36
C ARG A 31 -2.81 -0.96 -9.29
N ALA A 32 -1.76 -1.55 -8.73
CA ALA A 32 -1.89 -2.59 -7.71
C ALA A 32 -2.60 -2.08 -6.44
N PHE A 33 -2.21 -0.90 -5.94
CA PHE A 33 -2.87 -0.33 -4.76
C PHE A 33 -4.27 0.22 -5.06
N SER A 34 -4.56 0.65 -6.29
CA SER A 34 -5.93 1.04 -6.65
C SER A 34 -6.88 -0.17 -6.60
N GLN A 35 -6.44 -1.35 -7.04
CA GLN A 35 -7.23 -2.58 -6.90
C GLN A 35 -7.49 -2.94 -5.43
N MET A 36 -6.51 -2.72 -4.55
CA MET A 36 -6.69 -2.90 -3.11
C MET A 36 -7.66 -1.88 -2.53
N LEU A 37 -7.61 -0.62 -2.98
CA LEU A 37 -8.55 0.41 -2.56
C LEU A 37 -9.98 0.04 -2.96
N ASP A 38 -10.20 -0.45 -4.18
CA ASP A 38 -11.50 -0.91 -4.65
C ASP A 38 -12.07 -2.03 -3.77
N ALA A 39 -11.23 -2.97 -3.30
CA ALA A 39 -11.62 -4.04 -2.38
C ALA A 39 -12.01 -3.54 -0.97
N LEU A 40 -11.53 -2.35 -0.59
CA LEU A 40 -11.87 -1.69 0.68
C LEU A 40 -13.05 -0.72 0.54
N GLU A 41 -13.65 -0.59 -0.65
CA GLU A 41 -14.74 0.37 -0.92
C GLU A 41 -16.10 -0.31 -1.22
N GLY A 42 -17.17 0.47 -1.00
CA GLY A 42 -18.53 0.06 -1.32
C GLY A 42 -19.16 -0.90 -0.31
N LYS A 43 -20.29 -1.49 -0.70
CA LYS A 43 -21.11 -2.35 0.18
C LYS A 43 -20.49 -3.72 0.47
N ASN A 44 -19.45 -4.10 -0.29
CA ASN A 44 -18.78 -5.39 -0.20
C ASN A 44 -17.32 -5.25 0.24
N ALA A 45 -16.97 -4.14 0.91
CA ALA A 45 -15.62 -3.92 1.40
C ALA A 45 -15.14 -5.12 2.24
N SER A 46 -13.99 -5.69 1.88
CA SER A 46 -13.44 -6.89 2.51
C SER A 46 -11.96 -6.70 2.83
N THR A 47 -11.63 -6.81 4.11
CA THR A 47 -10.24 -6.84 4.56
C THR A 47 -9.52 -8.11 4.12
N GLU A 48 -10.25 -9.20 3.90
CA GLU A 48 -9.70 -10.48 3.43
C GLU A 48 -9.26 -10.39 1.96
N GLU A 49 -10.07 -9.77 1.11
CA GLU A 49 -9.72 -9.52 -0.29
C GLU A 49 -8.52 -8.56 -0.39
N ALA A 50 -8.54 -7.47 0.37
CA ALA A 50 -7.42 -6.54 0.46
C ALA A 50 -6.13 -7.23 0.97
N ALA A 51 -6.23 -8.08 1.99
CA ALA A 51 -5.11 -8.87 2.50
C ALA A 51 -4.58 -9.87 1.45
N SER A 52 -5.46 -10.46 0.64
CA SER A 52 -5.07 -11.36 -0.45
C SER A 52 -4.25 -10.61 -1.51
N ILE A 53 -4.72 -9.41 -1.90
CA ILE A 53 -3.99 -8.52 -2.83
C ILE A 53 -2.63 -8.12 -2.23
N LEU A 54 -2.59 -7.76 -0.95
CA LEU A 54 -1.34 -7.40 -0.27
C LEU A 54 -0.36 -8.58 -0.27
N LYS A 55 -0.80 -9.78 0.10
CA LYS A 55 0.04 -10.98 0.06
C LYS A 55 0.53 -11.30 -1.35
N HIS A 56 -0.28 -11.04 -2.38
CA HIS A 56 0.14 -11.23 -3.77
C HIS A 56 1.22 -10.21 -4.19
N ILE A 57 1.06 -8.94 -3.81
CA ILE A 57 2.07 -7.89 -4.00
C ILE A 57 3.40 -8.32 -3.37
N TYR A 58 3.36 -8.87 -2.16
CA TYR A 58 4.56 -9.32 -1.44
C TYR A 58 5.12 -10.66 -1.96
N GLY A 59 4.28 -11.51 -2.54
CA GLY A 59 4.61 -12.89 -2.88
C GLY A 59 4.96 -13.16 -4.34
N GLY A 60 4.60 -12.30 -5.30
CA GLY A 60 4.59 -12.71 -6.72
C GLY A 60 4.94 -11.69 -7.80
N ALA A 61 4.99 -10.39 -7.53
CA ALA A 61 5.07 -9.38 -8.62
C ALA A 61 6.26 -8.42 -8.57
N GLY A 62 7.11 -8.51 -7.55
CA GLY A 62 8.31 -7.69 -7.38
C GLY A 62 8.82 -7.97 -5.98
N SER A 63 10.03 -8.50 -5.85
CA SER A 63 10.65 -8.56 -4.53
C SER A 63 10.64 -7.16 -3.93
N TYR A 64 10.56 -7.07 -2.60
CA TYR A 64 10.60 -5.84 -1.81
C TYR A 64 11.65 -4.79 -2.29
N SER A 65 12.68 -5.23 -3.03
CA SER A 65 13.64 -4.39 -3.77
C SER A 65 13.04 -3.43 -4.80
N ASP A 66 11.96 -3.81 -5.49
CA ASP A 66 11.39 -3.07 -6.63
C ASP A 66 10.31 -2.08 -6.18
N PHE A 67 9.98 -2.11 -4.89
CA PHE A 67 9.02 -1.22 -4.25
C PHE A 67 9.63 0.14 -3.90
N TYR A 68 10.96 0.24 -3.91
CA TYR A 68 11.65 1.46 -3.53
C TYR A 68 11.75 2.45 -4.68
N ILE A 69 11.38 3.68 -4.36
CA ILE A 69 11.41 4.80 -5.29
C ILE A 69 12.86 5.27 -5.44
N ALA A 70 13.32 5.38 -6.69
CA ALA A 70 14.63 5.94 -7.00
C ALA A 70 14.53 7.47 -7.11
N LYS A 71 15.44 8.20 -6.45
CA LYS A 71 15.56 9.66 -6.58
C LYS A 71 17.01 10.08 -6.76
N ASN A 72 17.22 11.17 -7.48
CA ASN A 72 18.55 11.77 -7.63
C ASN A 72 19.08 12.33 -6.29
N ASN A 73 18.18 12.76 -5.41
CA ASN A 73 18.53 13.20 -4.06
C ASN A 73 18.45 12.01 -3.09
N ARG A 74 19.60 11.63 -2.52
CA ARG A 74 19.73 10.49 -1.61
C ARG A 74 18.99 10.68 -0.29
N GLU A 75 18.90 11.90 0.23
CA GLU A 75 18.17 12.18 1.47
C GLU A 75 16.67 12.09 1.25
N GLU A 76 16.18 12.64 0.14
CA GLU A 76 14.79 12.54 -0.27
C GLU A 76 14.40 11.07 -0.52
N GLN A 77 15.25 10.33 -1.23
CA GLN A 77 15.06 8.89 -1.46
C GLN A 77 14.89 8.13 -0.15
N LYS A 78 15.81 8.34 0.82
CA LYS A 78 15.74 7.69 2.13
C LYS A 78 14.45 8.05 2.86
N ARG A 79 14.05 9.31 2.84
CA ARG A 79 12.84 9.78 3.53
C ARG A 79 11.58 9.14 2.96
N ILE A 80 11.41 9.16 1.64
CA ILE A 80 10.24 8.59 0.96
C ILE A 80 10.20 7.07 1.16
N ASN A 81 11.32 6.38 0.98
CA ASN A 81 11.37 4.92 1.12
C ASN A 81 11.19 4.47 2.57
N LYS A 82 11.62 5.26 3.55
CA LYS A 82 11.28 5.02 4.96
C LYS A 82 9.77 5.15 5.18
N HIS A 83 9.17 6.23 4.69
CA HIS A 83 7.73 6.47 4.83
C HIS A 83 6.89 5.36 4.19
N LEU A 84 7.26 4.94 2.98
CA LEU A 84 6.65 3.80 2.30
C LEU A 84 6.79 2.50 3.10
N SER A 85 7.96 2.24 3.69
CA SER A 85 8.16 1.08 4.55
C SER A 85 7.24 1.12 5.77
N ASP A 86 7.16 2.27 6.45
CA ASP A 86 6.31 2.43 7.64
C ASP A 86 4.83 2.19 7.28
N LEU A 87 4.34 2.76 6.17
CA LEU A 87 2.96 2.57 5.70
C LEU A 87 2.66 1.10 5.37
N ASN A 88 3.61 0.43 4.71
CA ASN A 88 3.49 -0.97 4.36
C ASN A 88 3.44 -1.88 5.59
N ASP A 89 4.30 -1.63 6.57
CA ASP A 89 4.32 -2.39 7.83
C ASP A 89 3.01 -2.19 8.60
N MET A 90 2.50 -0.95 8.65
CA MET A 90 1.19 -0.65 9.22
C MET A 90 0.06 -1.39 8.49
N LEU A 91 0.09 -1.41 7.16
CA LEU A 91 -0.92 -2.09 6.34
C LEU A 91 -0.88 -3.61 6.54
N TRP A 92 0.33 -4.18 6.65
CA TRP A 92 0.54 -5.60 6.92
C TRP A 92 -0.02 -5.99 8.29
N HIS A 93 0.36 -5.29 9.35
CA HIS A 93 -0.16 -5.52 10.71
C HIS A 93 -1.68 -5.34 10.77
N LEU A 94 -2.22 -4.40 9.98
CA LEU A 94 -3.65 -4.19 9.94
C LEU A 94 -4.36 -5.34 9.23
N LEU A 95 -3.92 -5.75 8.05
CA LEU A 95 -4.68 -6.67 7.18
C LEU A 95 -4.34 -8.15 7.36
N CYS A 96 -3.12 -8.47 7.77
CA CYS A 96 -2.58 -9.84 7.74
C CYS A 96 -2.36 -10.47 9.12
N GLU A 97 -2.31 -9.66 10.18
CA GLU A 97 -2.21 -10.08 11.58
C GLU A 97 -3.52 -9.79 12.33
#